data_AF-A0A4V5LYW4-F1
#
_entry.id   AF-A0A4V5LYW4-F1
#
_cell.length_a   1.000
_cell.length_b   1.000
_cell.length_c   1.000
_cell.angle_alpha   90.00
_cell.angle_beta   90.00
_cell.angle_gamma   90.00
#
_symmetry.space_group_name_H-M   'P 1'
#
loop_
_entity.id
_entity.type
_entity.pdbx_description
1 polymer ?
#
loop_
_entity_poly.entity_id
_entity_poly.type
_entity_poly.pdbx_seq_one_letter_code
_entity_poly.pdbx_strand_id
1 'polypeptide(L)'
;MSDALPPSADHNPLFGLLASGDRAGTLAYAAAMDDDEKRRQKSLVRKLRLVVSAEPTGARSPDGWWLGPLTAEHWAAADIAHMACIGAERSADLSYTDRKVARDAPPALFPDRLELFVESWSARYERNPKGWDRNRGVEAMFDWVRDGLVPAPAQRGAMLLLLGETQVQRINFLKFLGERPGLINVTLKELFHVPGIKGASAMQFDEANPRENRRLSVLLPQLVKLGYWDGEWVRHSIEHVLASDEWPEYQKRFFKLLRSNLAE
;
A
#
# COMPACT_ATOMS: atom_id res chain seq x y z
N MET A 1 -16.28 19.02 26.28
CA MET A 1 -15.01 19.65 26.70
C MET A 1 -14.74 20.77 25.70
N SER A 2 -14.31 21.95 26.13
CA SER A 2 -13.99 23.03 25.18
C SER A 2 -12.83 22.58 24.30
N ASP A 3 -13.05 22.51 22.98
CA ASP A 3 -12.05 22.20 21.97
C ASP A 3 -11.27 23.44 21.55
N ALA A 4 -11.09 24.40 22.46
CA ALA A 4 -10.25 25.56 22.23
C ALA A 4 -8.81 25.13 21.90
N LEU A 5 -8.19 25.93 21.03
CA LEU A 5 -6.78 25.82 20.66
C LEU A 5 -5.91 25.88 21.93
N PRO A 6 -4.98 24.94 22.15
CA PRO A 6 -4.09 25.03 23.30
C PRO A 6 -3.19 26.28 23.16
N PRO A 7 -2.91 27.02 24.26
CA PRO A 7 -2.09 28.24 24.22
C PRO A 7 -0.68 28.05 23.65
N SER A 8 -0.18 26.80 23.65
CA SER A 8 1.11 26.44 23.07
C SER A 8 1.11 26.32 21.55
N ALA A 9 -0.02 26.47 20.87
CA ALA A 9 -0.14 26.31 19.42
C ALA A 9 0.36 27.54 18.64
N ASP A 10 0.17 28.76 19.16
CA ASP A 10 0.44 30.01 18.45
C ASP A 10 1.93 30.26 18.14
N HIS A 11 2.83 29.56 18.84
CA HIS A 11 4.29 29.63 18.63
C HIS A 11 4.89 28.31 18.17
N ASN A 12 4.05 27.33 17.83
CA ASN A 12 4.51 26.01 17.44
C ASN A 12 4.66 25.93 15.90
N PRO A 13 5.89 25.78 15.38
CA PRO A 13 6.12 25.75 13.93
C PRO A 13 5.42 24.57 13.25
N LEU A 14 5.33 23.41 13.91
CA LEU A 14 4.58 22.26 13.38
C LEU A 14 3.07 22.57 13.30
N PHE A 15 2.52 23.29 14.28
CA PHE A 15 1.11 23.68 14.25
C PHE A 15 0.79 24.58 13.04
N GLY A 16 1.63 25.56 12.72
CA GLY A 16 1.43 26.43 11.55
C GLY A 16 1.37 25.66 10.23
N LEU A 17 2.24 24.65 10.07
CA LEU A 17 2.25 23.76 8.90
C LEU A 17 0.99 22.89 8.83
N LEU A 18 0.59 22.31 9.96
CA LEU A 18 -0.62 21.49 10.06
C LEU A 18 -1.89 22.32 9.79
N ALA A 19 -1.97 23.51 10.36
CA ALA A 19 -3.11 24.40 10.23
C ALA A 19 -3.28 24.91 8.80
N SER A 20 -2.19 25.15 8.06
CA SER A 20 -2.24 25.54 6.64
C SER A 20 -2.42 24.37 5.66
N GLY A 21 -2.36 23.13 6.15
CA GLY A 21 -2.35 21.93 5.31
C GLY A 21 -1.09 21.82 4.45
N ASP A 22 0.04 22.39 4.88
CA ASP A 22 1.32 22.27 4.17
C ASP A 22 1.90 20.86 4.38
N ARG A 23 1.50 19.93 3.52
CA ARG A 23 1.96 18.54 3.54
C ARG A 23 3.47 18.42 3.38
N ALA A 24 4.06 19.18 2.45
CA ALA A 24 5.47 19.08 2.13
C ALA A 24 6.34 19.65 3.27
N GLY A 25 5.97 20.84 3.76
CA GLY A 25 6.62 21.43 4.93
C GLY A 25 6.45 20.57 6.18
N THR A 26 5.27 19.99 6.41
CA THR A 26 5.02 19.06 7.53
C THR A 26 5.93 17.84 7.45
N LEU A 27 6.09 17.23 6.28
CA LEU A 27 6.97 16.07 6.11
C LEU A 27 8.43 16.43 6.39
N ALA A 28 8.91 17.55 5.83
CA ALA A 28 10.28 18.01 6.03
C ALA A 28 10.55 18.33 7.51
N TYR A 29 9.63 19.03 8.18
CA TYR A 29 9.75 19.33 9.60
C TYR A 29 9.72 18.05 10.44
N ALA A 30 8.77 17.15 10.18
CA ALA A 30 8.60 15.93 10.95
C ALA A 30 9.78 14.96 10.83
N ALA A 31 10.40 14.88 9.64
CA ALA A 31 11.62 14.11 9.43
C ALA A 31 12.84 14.69 10.18
N ALA A 32 12.87 16.00 10.40
CA ALA A 32 13.95 16.68 11.12
C ALA A 32 13.78 16.69 12.66
N MET A 33 12.61 16.28 13.18
CA MET A 33 12.38 16.25 14.63
C MET A 33 13.22 15.17 15.32
N ASP A 34 13.81 15.52 16.45
CA ASP A 34 14.34 14.55 17.40
C ASP A 34 13.22 13.83 18.18
N ASP A 35 13.59 12.79 18.94
CA ASP A 35 12.62 11.98 19.68
C ASP A 35 11.97 12.70 20.85
N ASP A 36 12.65 13.69 21.45
CA ASP A 36 12.09 14.49 22.54
C ASP A 36 11.02 15.43 22.00
N GLU A 37 11.27 16.05 20.84
CA GLU A 37 10.31 16.89 20.14
C GLU A 37 9.10 16.09 19.69
N LYS A 38 9.28 14.91 19.07
CA LYS A 38 8.17 13.99 18.73
C LYS A 38 7.33 13.67 19.97
N ARG A 39 7.96 13.40 21.12
CA ARG A 39 7.26 13.12 22.38
C ARG A 39 6.47 14.33 22.89
N ARG A 40 7.04 15.55 22.83
CA ARG A 40 6.36 16.80 23.19
C ARG A 40 5.15 17.08 22.29
N GLN A 41 5.29 16.86 20.98
CA GLN A 41 4.26 17.18 19.99
C GLN A 41 3.10 16.17 19.93
N LYS A 42 3.32 14.95 20.43
CA LYS A 42 2.38 13.82 20.33
C LYS A 42 0.94 14.14 20.74
N SER A 43 0.76 14.88 21.84
CA SER A 43 -0.59 15.21 22.34
C SER A 43 -1.32 16.18 21.41
N LEU A 44 -0.63 17.25 20.98
CA LEU A 44 -1.15 18.26 20.07
C LEU A 44 -1.53 17.63 18.72
N VAL A 45 -0.60 16.88 18.13
CA VAL A 45 -0.80 16.21 16.83
C VAL A 45 -1.96 15.23 16.90
N ARG A 46 -2.07 14.45 17.99
CA ARG A 46 -3.19 13.52 18.19
C ARG A 46 -4.53 14.28 18.25
N LYS A 47 -4.61 15.37 19.00
CA LYS A 47 -5.84 16.18 19.11
C LYS A 47 -6.21 16.79 17.76
N LEU A 48 -5.26 17.41 17.07
CA LEU A 48 -5.48 18.00 15.75
C LEU A 48 -5.96 16.95 14.74
N ARG A 49 -5.32 15.78 14.68
CA ARG A 49 -5.73 14.69 13.78
C ARG A 49 -7.15 14.21 14.04
N LEU A 50 -7.58 14.14 15.31
CA LEU A 50 -8.95 13.74 15.67
C LEU A 50 -9.97 14.80 15.22
N VAL A 51 -9.67 16.08 15.47
CA VAL A 51 -10.55 17.20 15.06
C VAL A 51 -10.66 17.25 13.53
N VAL A 52 -9.53 17.21 12.82
CA VAL A 52 -9.47 17.28 11.35
C VAL A 52 -10.13 16.06 10.68
N SER A 53 -10.04 14.87 11.29
CA SER A 53 -10.71 13.66 10.78
C SER A 53 -12.22 13.63 11.03
N ALA A 54 -12.74 14.45 11.96
CA ALA A 54 -14.17 14.50 12.28
C ALA A 54 -14.97 15.40 11.34
N GLU A 55 -14.29 16.21 10.53
CA GLU A 55 -14.89 17.27 9.74
C GLU A 55 -14.88 16.94 8.23
N PRO A 56 -15.94 17.30 7.48
CA PRO A 56 -16.00 17.07 6.04
C PRO A 56 -15.10 18.05 5.26
N THR A 57 -14.74 17.67 4.02
CA THR A 57 -14.07 18.58 3.09
C THR A 57 -14.82 19.91 2.96
N GLY A 58 -14.09 21.02 3.00
CA GLY A 58 -14.65 22.37 2.89
C GLY A 58 -15.10 22.97 4.22
N ALA A 59 -15.11 22.20 5.32
CA ALA A 59 -15.38 22.74 6.65
C ALA A 59 -14.37 23.84 7.02
N ARG A 60 -14.84 24.87 7.71
CA ARG A 60 -13.98 25.93 8.26
C ARG A 60 -13.82 25.71 9.75
N SER A 61 -12.62 25.97 10.28
CA SER A 61 -12.37 25.77 11.70
C SER A 61 -13.10 26.81 12.54
N PRO A 62 -14.05 26.42 13.41
CA PRO A 62 -14.69 27.38 14.32
C PRO A 62 -13.69 27.95 15.33
N ASP A 63 -12.74 27.12 15.79
CA ASP A 63 -11.79 27.43 16.86
C ASP A 63 -10.34 27.63 16.36
N GLY A 64 -10.14 27.78 15.04
CA GLY A 64 -8.83 28.12 14.46
C GLY A 64 -7.82 26.97 14.35
N TRP A 65 -8.24 25.71 14.46
CA TRP A 65 -7.38 24.52 14.31
C TRP A 65 -6.76 24.37 12.92
N TRP A 66 -7.41 24.91 11.90
CA TRP A 66 -6.90 24.99 10.54
C TRP A 66 -7.33 26.28 9.85
N LEU A 67 -6.60 26.65 8.80
CA LEU A 67 -6.74 27.89 8.07
C LEU A 67 -7.55 27.65 6.79
N GLY A 68 -8.64 28.41 6.63
CA GLY A 68 -9.49 28.32 5.44
C GLY A 68 -10.34 27.04 5.40
N PRO A 69 -10.85 26.67 4.21
CA PRO A 69 -11.62 25.44 4.03
C PRO A 69 -10.73 24.20 4.14
N LEU A 70 -11.22 23.17 4.83
CA LEU A 70 -10.52 21.90 5.00
C LEU A 70 -10.34 21.19 3.66
N THR A 71 -9.14 20.68 3.42
CA THR A 71 -8.76 19.98 2.18
C THR A 71 -8.09 18.65 2.48
N ALA A 72 -7.90 17.82 1.45
CA ALA A 72 -7.15 16.57 1.58
C ALA A 72 -5.69 16.77 2.06
N GLU A 73 -5.09 17.92 1.80
CA GLU A 73 -3.73 18.22 2.25
C GLU A 73 -3.66 18.47 3.77
N HIS A 74 -4.74 18.94 4.39
CA HIS A 74 -4.83 19.03 5.86
C HIS A 74 -4.85 17.64 6.51
N TRP A 75 -5.64 16.71 5.95
CA TRP A 75 -5.63 15.31 6.40
C TRP A 75 -4.25 14.68 6.22
N ALA A 76 -3.62 14.90 5.06
CA ALA A 76 -2.30 14.37 4.77
C ALA A 76 -1.23 14.90 5.74
N ALA A 77 -1.20 16.21 5.99
CA ALA A 77 -0.29 16.82 6.95
C ALA A 77 -0.49 16.24 8.37
N ALA A 78 -1.74 16.13 8.82
CA ALA A 78 -2.07 15.56 10.13
C ALA A 78 -1.64 14.09 10.26
N ASP A 79 -1.84 13.26 9.23
CA ASP A 79 -1.41 11.86 9.22
C ASP A 79 0.12 11.74 9.25
N ILE A 80 0.85 12.56 8.46
CA ILE A 80 2.32 12.58 8.44
C ILE A 80 2.89 12.90 9.82
N ALA A 81 2.43 13.99 10.44
CA ALA A 81 2.87 14.37 11.77
C ALA A 81 2.50 13.30 12.81
N HIS A 82 1.32 12.69 12.67
CA HIS A 82 0.89 11.63 13.57
C HIS A 82 1.80 10.40 13.48
N MET A 83 2.13 9.95 12.27
CA MET A 83 3.08 8.86 12.05
C MET A 83 4.42 9.14 12.73
N ALA A 84 5.00 10.31 12.48
CA ALA A 84 6.27 10.72 13.10
C ALA A 84 6.23 10.64 14.63
N CYS A 85 5.12 11.08 15.25
CA CYS A 85 4.97 11.10 16.71
C CYS A 85 4.62 9.74 17.35
N ILE A 86 4.10 8.77 16.60
CA ILE A 86 3.76 7.43 17.13
C ILE A 86 4.85 6.39 16.87
N GLY A 87 5.79 6.66 15.97
CA GLY A 87 6.90 5.78 15.62
C GLY A 87 6.54 4.75 14.55
N ALA A 88 7.56 4.08 14.01
CA ALA A 88 7.43 3.17 12.87
C ALA A 88 6.51 1.98 13.18
N GLU A 89 6.67 1.34 14.34
CA GLU A 89 5.90 0.16 14.78
C GLU A 89 4.40 0.43 14.75
N ARG A 90 3.98 1.54 15.35
CA ARG A 90 2.57 1.92 15.39
C ARG A 90 2.07 2.47 14.06
N SER A 91 2.95 3.09 13.28
CA SER A 91 2.61 3.63 11.96
C SER A 91 2.35 2.52 10.95
N ALA A 92 3.13 1.45 10.97
CA ALA A 92 2.94 0.28 10.11
C ALA A 92 1.56 -0.38 10.33
N ASP A 93 1.09 -0.36 11.58
CA ASP A 93 -0.19 -0.97 11.99
C ASP A 93 -1.42 -0.06 11.80
N LEU A 94 -1.27 1.16 11.29
CA LEU A 94 -2.41 2.04 11.02
C LEU A 94 -3.36 1.42 10.01
N SER A 95 -4.63 1.31 10.39
CA SER A 95 -5.67 0.67 9.58
C SER A 95 -6.08 1.45 8.33
N TYR A 96 -5.58 2.67 8.14
CA TYR A 96 -5.87 3.51 6.98
C TYR A 96 -4.71 4.48 6.79
N THR A 97 -4.27 4.65 5.55
CA THR A 97 -3.35 5.72 5.16
C THR A 97 -3.66 6.10 3.73
N ASP A 98 -3.80 7.39 3.43
CA ASP A 98 -3.94 7.81 2.04
C ASP A 98 -2.70 7.39 1.23
N ARG A 99 -2.89 6.98 -0.02
CA ARG A 99 -1.80 6.48 -0.88
C ARG A 99 -0.65 7.48 -1.01
N LYS A 100 -0.91 8.79 -1.10
CA LYS A 100 0.17 9.78 -1.22
C LYS A 100 0.99 9.85 0.06
N VAL A 101 0.35 9.80 1.22
CA VAL A 101 1.02 9.77 2.53
C VAL A 101 1.80 8.47 2.68
N ALA A 102 1.16 7.33 2.37
CA ALA A 102 1.79 6.02 2.44
C ALA A 102 3.01 5.93 1.52
N ARG A 103 3.00 6.56 0.35
CA ARG A 103 4.15 6.57 -0.56
C ARG A 103 5.30 7.43 -0.06
N ASP A 104 5.03 8.65 0.40
CA ASP A 104 6.08 9.65 0.65
C ASP A 104 6.57 9.64 2.11
N ALA A 105 5.69 9.34 3.08
CA ALA A 105 5.97 9.57 4.50
C ALA A 105 6.85 8.48 5.15
N PRO A 106 6.57 7.17 5.03
CA PRO A 106 7.42 6.15 5.64
C PRO A 106 8.88 6.23 5.20
N PRO A 107 9.23 6.40 3.91
CA PRO A 107 10.62 6.52 3.50
C PRO A 107 11.36 7.72 4.09
N ALA A 108 10.66 8.85 4.24
CA ALA A 108 11.26 10.06 4.79
C ALA A 108 11.35 10.04 6.33
N LEU A 109 10.35 9.46 7.01
CA LEU A 109 10.30 9.44 8.47
C LEU A 109 11.06 8.27 9.10
N PHE A 110 11.11 7.13 8.40
CA PHE A 110 11.62 5.86 8.91
C PHE A 110 12.45 5.09 7.86
N PRO A 111 13.50 5.70 7.27
CA PRO A 111 14.24 5.11 6.15
C PRO A 111 14.77 3.71 6.45
N ASP A 112 15.25 3.47 7.68
CA ASP A 112 15.85 2.19 8.09
C ASP A 112 14.81 1.15 8.55
N ARG A 113 13.51 1.45 8.46
CA ARG A 113 12.43 0.60 9.01
C ARG A 113 11.33 0.31 7.99
N LEU A 114 11.58 0.52 6.70
CA LEU A 114 10.59 0.25 5.66
C LEU A 114 10.17 -1.23 5.58
N GLU A 115 11.06 -2.15 5.91
CA GLU A 115 10.76 -3.60 5.95
C GLU A 115 9.61 -3.92 6.92
N LEU A 116 9.54 -3.24 8.06
CA LEU A 116 8.44 -3.38 9.02
C LEU A 116 7.08 -3.05 8.38
N PHE A 117 7.02 -1.99 7.55
CA PHE A 117 5.80 -1.62 6.83
C PHE A 117 5.45 -2.68 5.81
N VAL A 118 6.42 -3.17 5.03
CA VAL A 118 6.22 -4.24 4.05
C VAL A 118 5.64 -5.49 4.72
N GLU A 119 6.20 -5.91 5.85
CA GLU A 119 5.72 -7.07 6.61
C GLU A 119 4.30 -6.87 7.16
N SER A 120 4.06 -5.77 7.89
CA SER A 120 2.76 -5.52 8.52
C SER A 120 1.66 -5.33 7.47
N TRP A 121 1.93 -4.59 6.40
CA TRP A 121 0.95 -4.34 5.33
C TRP A 121 0.64 -5.60 4.53
N SER A 122 1.64 -6.43 4.23
CA SER A 122 1.44 -7.73 3.61
C SER A 122 0.55 -8.62 4.50
N ALA A 123 0.91 -8.75 5.79
CA ALA A 123 0.13 -9.55 6.74
C ALA A 123 -1.29 -9.02 6.93
N ARG A 124 -1.49 -7.70 6.88
CA ARG A 124 -2.82 -7.08 6.93
C ARG A 124 -3.67 -7.44 5.71
N TYR A 125 -3.11 -7.29 4.51
CA TYR A 125 -3.83 -7.61 3.28
C TYR A 125 -4.20 -9.10 3.24
N GLU A 126 -3.27 -9.99 3.62
CA GLU A 126 -3.54 -11.43 3.69
C GLU A 126 -4.70 -11.76 4.63
N ARG A 127 -4.75 -11.13 5.82
CA ARG A 127 -5.83 -11.38 6.79
C ARG A 127 -7.20 -10.95 6.28
N ASN A 128 -7.28 -9.84 5.54
CA ASN A 128 -8.56 -9.32 5.04
C ASN A 128 -8.40 -8.58 3.70
N PRO A 129 -8.32 -9.30 2.57
CA PRO A 129 -8.13 -8.68 1.26
C PRO A 129 -9.33 -7.84 0.82
N LYS A 130 -10.52 -8.08 1.38
CA LYS A 130 -11.78 -7.40 1.03
C LYS A 130 -11.97 -6.06 1.74
N GLY A 131 -11.15 -5.74 2.74
CA GLY A 131 -11.17 -4.47 3.46
C GLY A 131 -10.57 -3.34 2.63
N TRP A 132 -11.21 -2.98 1.51
CA TRP A 132 -10.70 -2.01 0.54
C TRP A 132 -10.41 -0.63 1.16
N ASP A 133 -11.22 -0.24 2.14
CA ASP A 133 -11.05 0.98 2.92
C ASP A 133 -9.78 0.90 3.78
N ARG A 134 -9.57 -0.23 4.45
CA ARG A 134 -8.45 -0.44 5.39
C ARG A 134 -7.12 -0.78 4.72
N ASN A 135 -7.18 -1.31 3.50
CA ASN A 135 -6.02 -1.67 2.71
C ASN A 135 -5.55 -0.53 1.81
N ARG A 136 -6.24 0.61 1.79
CA ARG A 136 -5.79 1.76 1.02
C ARG A 136 -4.38 2.18 1.45
N GLY A 137 -3.53 2.45 0.46
CA GLY A 137 -2.17 2.93 0.65
C GLY A 137 -1.14 1.83 0.83
N VAL A 138 -1.52 0.57 1.09
CA VAL A 138 -0.54 -0.53 1.24
C VAL A 138 0.20 -0.83 -0.05
N GLU A 139 -0.41 -0.54 -1.20
CA GLU A 139 0.20 -0.68 -2.52
C GLU A 139 1.41 0.25 -2.73
N ALA A 140 1.58 1.27 -1.88
CA ALA A 140 2.73 2.16 -1.91
C ALA A 140 4.06 1.41 -1.74
N MET A 141 4.06 0.24 -1.08
CA MET A 141 5.28 -0.57 -0.96
C MET A 141 5.85 -1.00 -2.32
N PHE A 142 5.01 -1.11 -3.36
CA PHE A 142 5.47 -1.39 -4.72
C PHE A 142 6.15 -0.19 -5.40
N ASP A 143 5.78 1.04 -5.01
CA ASP A 143 6.50 2.24 -5.45
C ASP A 143 7.88 2.30 -4.79
N TRP A 144 8.01 1.86 -3.53
CA TRP A 144 9.31 1.78 -2.86
C TRP A 144 10.25 0.76 -3.52
N VAL A 145 9.71 -0.36 -4.03
CA VAL A 145 10.49 -1.33 -4.83
C VAL A 145 11.01 -0.69 -6.12
N ARG A 146 10.18 0.10 -6.82
CA ARG A 146 10.62 0.87 -8.01
C ARG A 146 11.79 1.78 -7.65
N ASP A 147 11.69 2.46 -6.53
CA ASP A 147 12.65 3.48 -6.09
C ASP A 147 13.89 2.85 -5.41
N GLY A 148 13.99 1.52 -5.34
CA GLY A 148 15.13 0.81 -4.76
C GLY A 148 15.25 0.93 -3.24
N LEU A 149 14.19 1.36 -2.55
CA LEU A 149 14.18 1.59 -1.11
C LEU A 149 13.99 0.31 -0.30
N VAL A 150 13.32 -0.68 -0.89
CA VAL A 150 13.12 -2.01 -0.31
C VAL A 150 13.29 -3.08 -1.38
N PRO A 151 13.74 -4.30 -1.03
CA PRO A 151 13.67 -5.43 -1.94
C PRO A 151 12.22 -5.75 -2.30
N ALA A 152 12.02 -6.44 -3.43
CA ALA A 152 10.70 -6.91 -3.81
C ALA A 152 10.17 -7.92 -2.76
N PRO A 153 8.95 -7.73 -2.24
CA PRO A 153 8.41 -8.57 -1.17
C PRO A 153 8.06 -9.97 -1.67
N ALA A 154 8.50 -11.00 -0.95
CA ALA A 154 8.11 -12.40 -1.18
C ALA A 154 6.94 -12.85 -0.27
N GLN A 155 6.42 -11.95 0.56
CA GLN A 155 5.31 -12.27 1.47
C GLN A 155 4.05 -12.60 0.67
N ARG A 156 3.32 -13.64 1.10
CA ARG A 156 2.04 -14.06 0.53
C ARG A 156 1.07 -12.89 0.33
N GLY A 157 0.86 -12.08 1.35
CA GLY A 157 -0.02 -10.92 1.26
C GLY A 157 0.38 -9.89 0.20
N ALA A 158 1.68 -9.68 -0.04
CA ALA A 158 2.15 -8.80 -1.10
C ALA A 158 1.85 -9.36 -2.49
N MET A 159 2.07 -10.67 -2.70
CA MET A 159 1.68 -11.33 -3.95
C MET A 159 0.18 -11.18 -4.20
N LEU A 160 -0.65 -11.48 -3.19
CA LEU A 160 -2.10 -11.37 -3.30
C LEU A 160 -2.57 -9.94 -3.61
N LEU A 161 -1.93 -8.94 -2.99
CA LEU A 161 -2.19 -7.53 -3.29
C LEU A 161 -1.79 -7.18 -4.72
N LEU A 162 -0.63 -7.65 -5.19
CA LEU A 162 -0.15 -7.42 -6.55
C LEU A 162 -1.13 -7.98 -7.60
N LEU A 163 -1.72 -9.15 -7.34
CA LEU A 163 -2.80 -9.69 -8.18
C LEU A 163 -4.03 -8.77 -8.16
N GLY A 164 -4.39 -8.21 -6.99
CA GLY A 164 -5.51 -7.27 -6.85
C GLY A 164 -5.31 -5.99 -7.65
N GLU A 165 -4.09 -5.46 -7.72
CA GLU A 165 -3.78 -4.26 -8.51
C GLU A 165 -4.07 -4.42 -10.01
N THR A 166 -4.12 -5.65 -10.53
CA THR A 166 -4.55 -5.92 -11.93
C THR A 166 -5.98 -5.48 -12.23
N GLN A 167 -6.80 -5.34 -11.20
CA GLN A 167 -8.23 -5.02 -11.30
C GLN A 167 -8.51 -3.52 -11.12
N VAL A 168 -7.66 -2.81 -10.37
CA VAL A 168 -7.99 -1.48 -9.84
C VAL A 168 -7.72 -0.35 -10.84
N GLN A 169 -6.92 -0.57 -11.90
CA GLN A 169 -6.51 0.52 -12.80
C GLN A 169 -6.59 0.21 -14.30
N ARG A 170 -6.94 1.24 -15.08
CA ARG A 170 -6.79 1.35 -16.54
C ARG A 170 -5.32 1.47 -16.99
N ILE A 171 -4.36 1.15 -16.12
CA ILE A 171 -2.94 1.15 -16.43
C ILE A 171 -2.60 -0.17 -17.12
N ASN A 172 -1.76 -0.09 -18.14
CA ASN A 172 -1.13 -1.28 -18.71
C ASN A 172 -0.29 -1.95 -17.61
N PHE A 173 -0.82 -3.01 -16.98
CA PHE A 173 -0.19 -3.68 -15.85
C PHE A 173 1.21 -4.21 -16.20
N LEU A 174 1.45 -4.54 -17.48
CA LEU A 174 2.78 -4.88 -17.97
C LEU A 174 3.75 -3.68 -17.89
N LYS A 175 3.29 -2.45 -18.16
CA LYS A 175 4.08 -1.23 -17.96
C LYS A 175 4.39 -1.02 -16.47
N PHE A 176 3.39 -1.20 -15.60
CA PHE A 176 3.57 -1.10 -14.15
C PHE A 176 4.64 -2.09 -13.64
N LEU A 177 4.58 -3.34 -14.09
CA LEU A 177 5.57 -4.37 -13.78
C LEU A 177 6.94 -4.09 -14.41
N GLY A 178 6.98 -3.56 -15.64
CA GLY A 178 8.23 -3.22 -16.34
C GLY A 178 9.03 -2.13 -15.64
N GLU A 179 8.37 -1.20 -14.97
CA GLU A 179 9.02 -0.20 -14.08
C GLU A 179 9.53 -0.83 -12.77
N ARG A 180 9.11 -2.06 -12.44
CA ARG A 180 9.33 -2.73 -11.15
C ARG A 180 9.77 -4.20 -11.35
N PRO A 181 10.91 -4.47 -12.01
CA PRO A 181 11.29 -5.83 -12.39
C PRO A 181 11.44 -6.79 -11.20
N GLY A 182 11.76 -6.28 -10.00
CA GLY A 182 11.75 -7.08 -8.77
C GLY A 182 10.40 -7.72 -8.47
N LEU A 183 9.28 -7.02 -8.75
CA LEU A 183 7.94 -7.58 -8.56
C LEU A 183 7.63 -8.71 -9.54
N ILE A 184 8.21 -8.69 -10.74
CA ILE A 184 8.07 -9.79 -11.71
C ILE A 184 8.80 -11.03 -11.20
N ASN A 185 10.04 -10.85 -10.74
CA ASN A 185 10.95 -11.96 -10.47
C ASN A 185 10.92 -12.50 -9.04
N VAL A 186 10.36 -11.75 -8.11
CA VAL A 186 10.22 -12.15 -6.70
C VAL A 186 8.74 -12.26 -6.35
N THR A 187 8.05 -11.12 -6.25
CA THR A 187 6.68 -11.07 -5.71
C THR A 187 5.67 -11.88 -6.54
N LEU A 188 5.69 -11.75 -7.88
CA LEU A 188 4.74 -12.44 -8.75
C LEU A 188 5.07 -13.93 -8.91
N LYS A 189 6.34 -14.33 -8.76
CA LYS A 189 6.72 -15.76 -8.79
C LYS A 189 6.14 -16.55 -7.63
N GLU A 190 5.85 -15.90 -6.50
CA GLU A 190 5.16 -16.52 -5.37
C GLU A 190 3.76 -17.04 -5.72
N LEU A 191 3.17 -16.60 -6.84
CA LEU A 191 1.94 -17.17 -7.38
C LEU A 191 1.99 -18.70 -7.52
N PHE A 192 3.16 -19.29 -7.80
CA PHE A 192 3.32 -20.74 -7.97
C PHE A 192 3.54 -21.50 -6.65
N HIS A 193 3.79 -20.80 -5.55
CA HIS A 193 4.05 -21.41 -4.23
C HIS A 193 2.94 -21.15 -3.23
N VAL A 194 2.10 -20.16 -3.49
CA VAL A 194 1.16 -19.63 -2.51
C VAL A 194 -0.29 -19.81 -3.00
N PRO A 195 -1.07 -20.69 -2.35
CA PRO A 195 -2.49 -20.78 -2.60
C PRO A 195 -3.18 -19.44 -2.37
N GLY A 196 -4.07 -19.07 -3.28
CA GLY A 196 -4.96 -17.92 -3.11
C GLY A 196 -5.87 -18.07 -1.89
N ILE A 197 -6.52 -16.97 -1.51
CA ILE A 197 -7.52 -16.96 -0.43
C ILE A 197 -8.85 -16.42 -0.97
N LYS A 198 -9.92 -16.62 -0.19
CA LYS A 198 -11.25 -16.13 -0.57
C LYS A 198 -11.24 -14.60 -0.70
N GLY A 199 -11.50 -14.11 -1.92
CA GLY A 199 -11.50 -12.68 -2.24
C GLY A 199 -10.18 -12.14 -2.76
N ALA A 200 -9.12 -12.97 -2.79
CA ALA A 200 -7.85 -12.67 -3.43
C ALA A 200 -7.22 -13.97 -3.91
N SER A 201 -7.68 -14.48 -5.04
CA SER A 201 -7.06 -15.60 -5.73
C SER A 201 -6.99 -15.30 -7.22
N ALA A 202 -5.98 -15.82 -7.90
CA ALA A 202 -5.79 -15.58 -9.33
C ALA A 202 -7.03 -15.93 -10.16
N MET A 203 -7.68 -17.06 -9.84
CA MET A 203 -8.92 -17.46 -10.51
C MET A 203 -10.07 -16.46 -10.28
N GLN A 204 -10.26 -15.97 -9.05
CA GLN A 204 -11.33 -15.00 -8.76
C GLN A 204 -11.10 -13.68 -9.49
N PHE A 205 -9.86 -13.22 -9.58
CA PHE A 205 -9.54 -11.99 -10.31
C PHE A 205 -9.73 -12.15 -11.82
N ASP A 206 -9.40 -13.31 -12.39
CA ASP A 206 -9.67 -13.60 -13.81
C ASP A 206 -11.19 -13.77 -14.09
N GLU A 207 -11.99 -14.26 -13.14
CA GLU A 207 -13.45 -14.43 -13.31
C GLU A 207 -14.27 -13.14 -13.08
N ALA A 208 -13.78 -12.20 -12.26
CA ALA A 208 -14.55 -11.06 -11.80
C ALA A 208 -14.94 -10.04 -12.90
N ASN A 209 -14.24 -10.02 -14.04
CA ASN A 209 -14.57 -9.12 -15.14
C ASN A 209 -14.47 -9.83 -16.52
N PRO A 210 -15.49 -10.60 -16.92
CA PRO A 210 -15.44 -11.43 -18.12
C PRO A 210 -15.32 -10.64 -19.43
N ARG A 211 -15.68 -9.34 -19.42
CA ARG A 211 -15.66 -8.47 -20.61
C ARG A 211 -14.33 -7.72 -20.79
N GLU A 212 -13.46 -7.67 -19.77
CA GLU A 212 -12.21 -6.89 -19.77
C GLU A 212 -10.92 -7.70 -19.44
N ASN A 213 -10.95 -9.01 -19.67
CA ASN A 213 -9.84 -9.99 -19.74
C ASN A 213 -9.68 -10.98 -18.57
N ARG A 214 -9.36 -12.21 -19.01
CA ARG A 214 -8.35 -13.13 -18.46
C ARG A 214 -6.98 -12.44 -18.23
N ARG A 215 -6.91 -11.36 -17.45
CA ARG A 215 -5.73 -10.48 -17.38
C ARG A 215 -4.50 -11.24 -16.90
N LEU A 216 -4.62 -12.04 -15.85
CA LEU A 216 -3.47 -12.74 -15.29
C LEU A 216 -3.05 -13.90 -16.18
N SER A 217 -3.99 -14.76 -16.60
CA SER A 217 -3.67 -15.91 -17.45
C SER A 217 -3.21 -15.55 -18.86
N VAL A 218 -3.43 -14.30 -19.34
CA VAL A 218 -2.87 -13.77 -20.59
C VAL A 218 -1.58 -12.97 -20.37
N LEU A 219 -1.47 -12.21 -19.27
CA LEU A 219 -0.26 -11.46 -18.91
C LEU A 219 0.93 -12.40 -18.66
N LEU A 220 0.73 -13.48 -17.90
CA LEU A 220 1.82 -14.37 -17.50
C LEU A 220 2.53 -14.98 -18.72
N PRO A 221 1.83 -15.47 -19.78
CA PRO A 221 2.47 -15.84 -21.05
C PRO A 221 3.23 -14.69 -21.72
N GLN A 222 2.75 -13.45 -21.64
CA GLN A 222 3.48 -12.29 -22.19
C GLN A 222 4.81 -12.06 -21.45
N LEU A 223 4.87 -12.29 -20.13
CA LEU A 223 6.12 -12.20 -19.37
C LEU A 223 7.16 -13.23 -19.85
N VAL A 224 6.72 -14.43 -20.24
CA VAL A 224 7.58 -15.44 -20.88
C VAL A 224 8.02 -14.98 -22.27
N LYS A 225 7.09 -14.51 -23.12
CA LYS A 225 7.39 -14.02 -24.48
C LYS A 225 8.37 -12.84 -24.47
N LEU A 226 8.34 -12.02 -23.42
CA LEU A 226 9.23 -10.88 -23.22
C LEU A 226 10.56 -11.24 -22.53
N GLY A 227 10.78 -12.52 -22.19
CA GLY A 227 12.02 -13.00 -21.60
C GLY A 227 12.21 -12.67 -20.12
N TYR A 228 11.17 -12.22 -19.42
CA TYR A 228 11.27 -12.02 -17.97
C TYR A 228 11.37 -13.35 -17.23
N TRP A 229 10.67 -14.37 -17.71
CA TRP A 229 10.69 -15.71 -17.14
C TRP A 229 11.05 -16.75 -18.19
N ASP A 230 11.77 -17.78 -17.73
CA ASP A 230 12.03 -18.96 -18.53
C ASP A 230 10.74 -19.81 -18.70
N GLY A 231 10.44 -20.18 -19.94
CA GLY A 231 9.20 -20.90 -20.28
C GLY A 231 9.19 -22.34 -19.77
N GLU A 232 10.35 -23.00 -19.66
CA GLU A 232 10.44 -24.34 -19.10
C GLU A 232 10.18 -24.32 -17.60
N TRP A 233 10.78 -23.38 -16.88
CA TRP A 233 10.51 -23.13 -15.47
C TRP A 233 9.01 -22.90 -15.22
N VAL A 234 8.35 -22.03 -15.99
CA VAL A 234 6.90 -21.78 -15.81
C VAL A 234 6.08 -23.06 -16.02
N ARG A 235 6.36 -23.85 -17.07
CA ARG A 235 5.65 -25.12 -17.31
C ARG A 235 5.85 -26.10 -16.16
N HIS A 236 7.08 -26.24 -15.67
CA HIS A 236 7.38 -27.09 -14.53
C HIS A 236 6.60 -26.64 -13.28
N SER A 237 6.62 -25.34 -12.96
CA SER A 237 5.88 -24.79 -11.81
C SER A 237 4.38 -25.03 -11.91
N ILE A 238 3.79 -24.92 -13.11
CA ILE A 238 2.38 -25.24 -13.35
C ILE A 238 2.11 -26.72 -13.04
N GLU A 239 2.89 -27.64 -13.59
CA GLU A 239 2.66 -29.07 -13.37
C GLU A 239 2.84 -29.46 -11.90
N HIS A 240 3.79 -28.85 -11.20
CA HIS A 240 3.96 -29.02 -9.76
C HIS A 240 2.70 -28.61 -8.98
N VAL A 241 2.13 -27.42 -9.29
CA VAL A 241 0.88 -26.96 -8.66
C VAL A 241 -0.29 -27.90 -8.98
N LEU A 242 -0.40 -28.38 -10.23
CA LEU A 242 -1.49 -29.26 -10.63
C LEU A 242 -1.40 -30.65 -9.97
N ALA A 243 -0.19 -31.16 -9.77
CA ALA A 243 0.06 -32.45 -9.12
C ALA A 243 -0.06 -32.40 -7.58
N SER A 244 0.09 -31.22 -6.96
CA SER A 244 0.05 -31.07 -5.50
C SER A 244 -1.36 -31.20 -4.92
N ASP A 245 -1.52 -31.98 -3.86
CA ASP A 245 -2.80 -32.11 -3.13
C ASP A 245 -3.10 -30.91 -2.20
N GLU A 246 -2.13 -30.02 -1.98
CA GLU A 246 -2.28 -28.85 -1.12
C GLU A 246 -3.12 -27.73 -1.78
N TRP A 247 -3.28 -27.79 -3.10
CA TRP A 247 -3.97 -26.76 -3.88
C TRP A 247 -5.45 -27.08 -4.07
N PRO A 248 -6.37 -26.17 -3.69
CA PRO A 248 -7.79 -26.34 -3.94
C PRO A 248 -8.09 -26.45 -5.44
N GLU A 249 -8.98 -27.37 -5.82
CA GLU A 249 -9.32 -27.63 -7.23
C GLU A 249 -9.81 -26.36 -7.96
N TYR A 250 -10.54 -25.48 -7.27
CA TYR A 250 -10.95 -24.19 -7.83
C TYR A 250 -9.76 -23.33 -8.28
N GLN A 251 -8.66 -23.33 -7.53
CA GLN A 251 -7.45 -22.58 -7.91
C GLN A 251 -6.66 -23.28 -9.00
N LYS A 252 -6.62 -24.62 -9.01
CA LYS A 252 -5.99 -25.40 -10.09
C LYS A 252 -6.60 -25.08 -11.47
N ARG A 253 -7.86 -24.65 -11.54
CA ARG A 253 -8.49 -24.18 -12.80
C ARG A 253 -7.72 -23.03 -13.45
N PHE A 254 -7.20 -22.10 -12.66
CA PHE A 254 -6.39 -20.99 -13.18
C PHE A 254 -5.11 -21.51 -13.84
N PHE A 255 -4.41 -22.44 -13.20
CA PHE A 255 -3.18 -23.02 -13.74
C PHE A 255 -3.44 -23.90 -14.97
N LYS A 256 -4.57 -24.61 -15.02
CA LYS A 256 -5.02 -25.32 -16.23
C LYS A 256 -5.23 -24.35 -17.40
N LEU A 257 -5.85 -23.19 -17.14
CA LEU A 257 -6.06 -22.14 -18.15
C LEU A 257 -4.73 -21.51 -18.59
N LEU A 258 -3.87 -21.16 -17.63
CA LEU A 258 -2.53 -20.62 -17.89
C LEU A 258 -1.70 -21.57 -18.76
N ARG A 259 -1.77 -22.88 -18.49
CA ARG A 259 -1.10 -23.92 -19.29
C ARG A 259 -1.54 -23.88 -20.74
N SER A 260 -2.85 -23.81 -21.00
CA SER A 260 -3.39 -23.72 -22.36
C SER A 260 -2.88 -22.47 -23.08
N ASN A 261 -2.89 -21.31 -22.41
CA ASN A 261 -2.44 -20.06 -23.01
C ASN A 261 -0.92 -19.99 -23.26
N LEU A 262 -0.11 -20.83 -22.59
CA LEU A 262 1.33 -20.95 -22.84
C LEU A 262 1.67 -21.83 -24.04
N ALA A 263 0.73 -22.67 -24.48
CA ALA A 263 0.88 -23.51 -25.67
C ALA A 263 0.52 -22.77 -26.97
N GLU A 264 -0.09 -21.58 -26.87
CA GLU A 264 -0.51 -20.68 -27.96
C GLU A 264 0.49 -19.52 -28.21
#